data_AF-A0A654BKL2-F1
#
_entry.id   AF-A0A654BKL2-F1
#
_cell.length_a   1.000
_cell.length_b   1.000
_cell.length_c   1.000
_cell.angle_alpha   90.00
_cell.angle_beta   90.00
_cell.angle_gamma   90.00
#
_symmetry.space_group_name_H-M   'P 1'
#
loop_
_entity.id
_entity.type
_entity.pdbx_description
1 polymer ?
#
loop_
_entity_poly.entity_id
_entity_poly.type
_entity_poly.pdbx_seq_one_letter_code
_entity_poly.pdbx_strand_id
1 'polypeptide(L)'
;MQADTLTCTAKPAHLSTVEDLDAVMRVRGDLRRQQEAADAAKRLASKRAAKAAHTSHMLSVPRMAGLMKAGVLLGSAAALAEAMNIEPRSLRAKTGAERGISCDDLRAAADALDARAALMIEHAAKLRAEALA
;
A
#
# COMPACT_ATOMS: atom_id res chain seq x y z
N MET A 1 -11.35 64.62 -50.06
CA MET A 1 -11.28 65.08 -48.65
C MET A 1 -11.87 63.97 -47.78
N GLN A 2 -11.07 63.45 -46.84
CA GLN A 2 -11.47 62.76 -45.59
C GLN A 2 -12.05 61.34 -45.74
N ALA A 3 -11.75 60.37 -44.89
CA ALA A 3 -10.80 60.30 -43.77
C ALA A 3 -10.53 58.81 -43.46
N ASP A 4 -9.34 58.57 -42.92
CA ASP A 4 -8.84 57.29 -42.40
C ASP A 4 -9.80 56.65 -41.38
N THR A 5 -10.13 55.38 -41.57
CA THR A 5 -10.78 54.57 -40.55
C THR A 5 -9.74 54.07 -39.55
N LEU A 6 -9.60 54.82 -38.45
CA LEU A 6 -8.84 54.42 -37.27
C LEU A 6 -9.49 53.20 -36.59
N THR A 7 -8.63 52.24 -36.29
CA THR A 7 -8.83 51.05 -35.46
C THR A 7 -9.42 51.37 -34.08
N CYS A 8 -10.35 50.53 -33.59
CA CYS A 8 -10.53 50.34 -32.16
C CYS A 8 -10.73 48.85 -31.87
N THR A 9 -9.62 48.17 -31.58
CA THR A 9 -9.59 46.85 -30.94
C THR A 9 -10.24 46.97 -29.57
N ALA A 10 -11.41 46.35 -29.39
CA ALA A 10 -12.12 46.32 -28.12
C ALA A 10 -11.23 45.71 -27.01
N LYS A 11 -10.97 46.51 -25.96
CA LYS A 11 -10.39 46.04 -24.69
C LYS A 11 -11.28 44.94 -24.11
N PRO A 12 -10.75 43.81 -23.61
CA PRO A 12 -11.58 42.87 -22.87
C PRO A 12 -12.09 43.59 -21.61
N ALA A 13 -13.40 43.55 -21.40
CA ALA A 13 -14.06 44.17 -20.26
C ALA A 13 -13.42 43.64 -18.97
N HIS A 14 -12.71 44.51 -18.26
CA HIS A 14 -12.31 44.26 -16.89
C HIS A 14 -13.58 44.17 -16.03
N LEU A 15 -13.73 43.06 -15.29
CA LEU A 15 -14.76 42.78 -14.29
C LEU A 15 -15.19 44.05 -13.55
N SER A 16 -16.34 44.61 -13.92
CA SER A 16 -16.77 45.94 -13.46
C SER A 16 -17.76 45.90 -12.29
N THR A 17 -18.10 44.72 -11.77
CA THR A 17 -19.12 44.58 -10.70
C THR A 17 -18.63 43.63 -9.62
N VAL A 18 -18.83 43.98 -8.36
CA VAL A 18 -18.50 43.15 -7.18
C VAL A 18 -19.17 41.77 -7.28
N GLU A 19 -20.37 41.72 -7.88
CA GLU A 19 -21.13 40.49 -8.11
C GLU A 19 -20.43 39.52 -9.09
N ASP A 20 -19.72 40.04 -10.10
CA ASP A 20 -18.96 39.22 -11.05
C ASP A 20 -17.73 38.59 -10.39
N LEU A 21 -17.08 39.34 -9.48
CA LEU A 21 -15.96 38.84 -8.70
C LEU A 21 -16.42 37.73 -7.72
N ASP A 22 -17.56 37.94 -7.05
CA ASP A 22 -18.17 36.94 -6.17
C ASP A 22 -18.54 35.66 -6.92
N ALA A 23 -19.08 35.78 -8.14
CA ALA A 23 -19.38 34.63 -8.99
C ALA A 23 -18.11 33.85 -9.37
N VAL A 24 -17.04 34.55 -9.76
CA VAL A 24 -15.73 33.93 -10.08
C VAL A 24 -15.11 33.26 -8.85
N MET A 25 -15.21 33.87 -7.68
CA MET A 25 -14.72 33.29 -6.43
C MET A 25 -15.50 32.04 -6.03
N ARG A 26 -16.83 32.03 -6.20
CA ARG A 26 -17.67 30.84 -5.98
C ARG A 26 -17.29 29.71 -6.93
N VAL A 27 -17.18 29.97 -8.23
CA VAL A 27 -16.78 28.98 -9.25
C VAL A 27 -15.40 28.41 -8.94
N ARG A 28 -14.44 29.26 -8.55
CA ARG A 28 -13.09 28.81 -8.14
C ARG A 28 -13.14 27.95 -6.88
N GLY A 29 -13.96 28.32 -5.90
CA GLY A 29 -14.19 27.53 -4.68
C GLY A 29 -14.84 26.18 -4.96
N ASP A 30 -15.80 26.13 -5.88
CA ASP A 30 -16.48 24.91 -6.32
C ASP A 30 -15.52 23.97 -7.05
N LEU A 31 -14.69 24.51 -7.95
CA LEU A 31 -13.67 23.75 -8.65
C LEU A 31 -12.66 23.13 -7.69
N ARG A 32 -12.23 23.87 -6.66
CA ARG A 32 -11.33 23.35 -5.61
C ARG A 32 -11.99 22.21 -4.83
N ARG A 33 -13.24 22.37 -4.41
CA ARG A 33 -13.99 21.31 -3.70
C ARG A 33 -14.16 20.05 -4.56
N GLN A 34 -14.42 20.21 -5.86
CA GLN A 34 -14.52 19.09 -6.79
C GLN A 34 -13.18 18.36 -6.96
N GLN A 35 -12.06 19.08 -7.03
CA GLN A 35 -10.73 18.48 -7.09
C GLN A 35 -10.40 17.70 -5.81
N GLU A 36 -10.65 18.28 -4.64
CA GLU A 36 -10.45 17.62 -3.35
C GLU A 36 -11.31 16.35 -3.22
N ALA A 37 -12.56 16.40 -3.69
CA ALA A 37 -13.46 15.24 -3.74
C ALA A 37 -12.97 14.16 -4.72
N ALA A 38 -12.47 14.54 -5.90
CA ALA A 38 -11.91 13.61 -6.87
C ALA A 38 -10.63 12.92 -6.35
N ASP A 39 -9.75 13.68 -5.68
CA ASP A 39 -8.55 13.13 -5.04
C ASP A 39 -8.91 12.18 -3.89
N ALA A 40 -9.89 12.53 -3.07
CA ALA A 40 -10.40 11.65 -2.02
C ALA A 40 -11.00 10.36 -2.61
N ALA A 41 -11.79 10.47 -3.69
CA ALA A 41 -12.36 9.32 -4.39
C ALA A 41 -11.27 8.42 -4.98
N LYS A 42 -10.21 8.99 -5.58
CA LYS A 42 -9.06 8.24 -6.09
C LYS A 42 -8.32 7.50 -4.97
N ARG A 43 -8.11 8.14 -3.81
CA ARG A 43 -7.52 7.49 -2.62
C ARG A 43 -8.38 6.37 -2.07
N LEU A 44 -9.71 6.51 -2.11
CA LEU A 44 -10.62 5.45 -1.68
C LEU A 44 -10.64 4.28 -2.67
N ALA A 45 -10.61 4.57 -3.97
CA ALA A 45 -10.56 3.56 -5.03
C ALA A 45 -9.28 2.72 -4.95
N SER A 46 -8.10 3.35 -4.76
CA SER A 46 -6.84 2.64 -4.60
C SER A 46 -6.83 1.75 -3.34
N LYS A 47 -7.36 2.25 -2.21
CA LYS A 47 -7.54 1.46 -0.99
C LYS A 47 -8.45 0.25 -1.20
N ARG A 48 -9.56 0.42 -1.93
CA ARG A 48 -10.48 -0.68 -2.25
C ARG A 48 -9.82 -1.72 -3.16
N ALA A 49 -9.07 -1.29 -4.17
CA ALA A 49 -8.33 -2.18 -5.07
C ALA A 49 -7.26 -2.99 -4.33
N ALA A 50 -6.47 -2.34 -3.46
CA ALA A 50 -5.49 -3.02 -2.61
C ALA A 50 -6.15 -4.04 -1.67
N LYS A 51 -7.31 -3.69 -1.09
CA LYS A 51 -8.09 -4.61 -0.25
C LYS A 51 -8.63 -5.80 -1.06
N ALA A 52 -9.13 -5.58 -2.27
CA ALA A 52 -9.63 -6.63 -3.16
C ALA A 52 -8.53 -7.62 -3.56
N ALA A 53 -7.33 -7.13 -3.89
CA ALA A 53 -6.17 -7.97 -4.17
C ALA A 53 -5.82 -8.85 -2.95
N HIS A 54 -5.83 -8.28 -1.74
CA HIS A 54 -5.60 -9.04 -0.51
C HIS A 54 -6.67 -10.09 -0.20
N THR A 55 -7.93 -9.87 -0.58
CA THR A 55 -9.02 -10.85 -0.41
C THR A 55 -9.08 -11.92 -1.51
N SER A 56 -8.36 -11.73 -2.62
CA SER A 56 -8.40 -12.65 -3.77
C SER A 56 -7.63 -13.96 -3.55
N HIS A 57 -6.70 -13.99 -2.58
CA HIS A 57 -6.00 -15.21 -2.24
C HIS A 57 -6.98 -16.15 -1.51
N MET A 58 -7.27 -17.31 -2.11
CA MET A 58 -8.20 -18.27 -1.52
C MET A 58 -7.76 -18.69 -0.12
N LEU A 59 -8.72 -18.75 0.81
CA LEU A 59 -8.53 -19.34 2.12
C LEU A 59 -8.17 -20.82 1.92
N SER A 60 -6.95 -21.19 2.30
CA SER A 60 -6.40 -22.52 2.06
C SER A 60 -5.81 -23.05 3.36
N VAL A 61 -6.44 -24.09 3.91
CA VAL A 61 -6.00 -24.74 5.15
C VAL A 61 -4.54 -25.22 5.07
N PRO A 62 -4.08 -25.87 3.97
CA PRO A 62 -2.68 -26.23 3.84
C PRO A 62 -1.71 -25.04 3.93
N ARG A 63 -2.04 -23.91 3.31
CA ARG A 63 -1.21 -22.70 3.38
C ARG A 63 -1.15 -22.14 4.80
N MET A 64 -2.30 -22.08 5.49
CA MET A 64 -2.37 -21.63 6.88
C MET A 64 -1.57 -22.54 7.80
N ALA A 65 -1.74 -23.85 7.69
CA ALA A 65 -1.01 -24.83 8.48
C ALA A 65 0.51 -24.73 8.25
N GLY A 66 0.94 -24.58 6.99
CA GLY A 66 2.35 -24.37 6.64
C GLY A 66 2.91 -23.09 7.28
N LEU A 67 2.16 -21.99 7.21
CA LEU A 67 2.57 -20.71 7.80
C LEU A 67 2.64 -20.77 9.33
N MET A 68 1.66 -21.40 9.98
CA MET A 68 1.67 -21.62 11.43
C MET A 68 2.86 -22.47 11.85
N LYS A 69 3.18 -23.54 11.09
CA LYS A 69 4.34 -24.38 11.36
C LYS A 69 5.65 -23.62 11.18
N ALA A 70 5.76 -22.77 10.17
CA ALA A 70 6.91 -21.89 9.97
C ALA A 70 7.14 -21.00 11.20
N GLY A 71 6.07 -20.42 11.78
CA GLY A 71 6.16 -19.63 13.00
C GLY A 71 6.70 -20.41 14.20
N VAL A 72 6.30 -21.68 14.36
CA VAL A 72 6.86 -22.55 15.40
C VAL A 72 8.34 -22.82 15.16
N LEU A 73 8.74 -23.09 13.91
CA LEU A 73 10.13 -23.37 13.56
C LEU A 73 11.03 -22.14 13.70
N LEU A 74 10.53 -20.93 13.41
CA LEU A 74 11.25 -19.68 13.65
C LEU A 74 11.32 -19.31 15.14
N GLY A 75 10.47 -19.93 15.97
CA GLY A 75 10.46 -19.81 17.43
C GLY A 75 9.28 -18.98 17.97
N SER A 76 8.60 -18.19 17.14
CA SER A 76 7.35 -17.53 17.51
C SER A 76 6.60 -17.00 16.28
N ALA A 77 5.30 -16.71 16.47
CA ALA A 77 4.53 -15.97 15.47
C ALA A 77 5.07 -14.54 15.25
N ALA A 78 5.65 -13.91 16.27
CA ALA A 78 6.27 -12.59 16.12
C ALA A 78 7.50 -12.65 15.22
N ALA A 79 8.38 -13.64 15.42
CA ALA A 79 9.56 -13.84 14.58
C ALA A 79 9.19 -14.08 13.10
N LEU A 80 8.08 -14.79 12.83
CA LEU A 80 7.57 -14.95 11.47
C LEU A 80 7.03 -13.63 10.89
N ALA A 81 6.29 -12.84 11.67
CA ALA A 81 5.79 -11.55 11.22
C ALA A 81 6.94 -10.59 10.85
N GLU A 82 7.98 -10.54 11.68
CA GLU A 82 9.21 -9.77 11.41
C GLU A 82 9.90 -10.27 10.15
N ALA A 83 10.09 -11.58 10.01
CA ALA A 83 10.76 -12.16 8.84
C ALA A 83 10.01 -11.92 7.53
N MET A 84 8.68 -11.87 7.57
CA MET A 84 7.82 -11.53 6.43
C MET A 84 7.66 -10.02 6.22
N ASN A 85 8.22 -9.19 7.10
CA ASN A 85 8.06 -7.73 7.11
C ASN A 85 6.58 -7.29 7.12
N ILE A 86 5.77 -7.92 7.99
CA ILE A 86 4.35 -7.59 8.17
C ILE A 86 4.03 -7.35 9.64
N GLU A 87 2.97 -6.59 9.89
CA GLU A 87 2.48 -6.41 11.26
C GLU A 87 1.94 -7.72 11.86
N PRO A 88 2.10 -7.97 13.17
CA PRO A 88 1.53 -9.14 13.84
C PRO A 88 0.02 -9.29 13.67
N ARG A 89 -0.71 -8.16 13.52
CA ARG A 89 -2.15 -8.18 13.21
C ARG A 89 -2.42 -8.75 11.81
N SER A 90 -1.60 -8.41 10.82
CA SER A 90 -1.70 -8.93 9.46
C SER A 90 -1.47 -10.44 9.45
N LEU A 91 -0.47 -10.92 10.19
CA LEU A 91 -0.22 -12.35 10.35
C LEU A 91 -1.41 -13.07 11.01
N ARG A 92 -1.98 -12.50 12.09
CA ARG A 92 -3.17 -13.07 12.75
C ARG A 92 -4.37 -13.18 11.79
N ALA A 93 -4.61 -12.16 10.96
CA ALA A 93 -5.68 -12.20 9.98
C ALA A 93 -5.48 -13.33 8.94
N LYS A 94 -4.22 -13.60 8.56
CA LYS A 94 -3.86 -14.70 7.64
C LYS A 94 -4.06 -16.07 8.28
N THR A 95 -3.57 -16.27 9.50
CA THR A 95 -3.67 -17.56 10.21
C THR A 95 -5.07 -17.84 10.75
N GLY A 96 -5.86 -16.80 11.02
CA GLY A 96 -7.25 -16.87 11.49
C GLY A 96 -8.29 -17.00 10.36
N ALA A 97 -7.87 -17.25 9.12
CA ALA A 97 -8.74 -17.34 7.94
C ALA A 97 -9.56 -16.08 7.61
N GLU A 98 -9.23 -14.92 8.19
CA GLU A 98 -9.85 -13.63 7.82
C GLU A 98 -9.27 -13.08 6.51
N ARG A 99 -8.04 -13.47 6.16
CA ARG A 99 -7.34 -13.06 4.95
C ARG A 99 -6.63 -14.26 4.32
N GLY A 100 -6.60 -14.29 2.99
CA GLY A 100 -5.82 -15.26 2.25
C GLY A 100 -4.31 -15.10 2.41
N ILE A 101 -3.62 -16.22 2.17
CA ILE A 101 -2.15 -16.29 2.13
C ILE A 101 -1.74 -16.31 0.66
N SER A 102 -0.93 -15.32 0.27
CA SER A 102 -0.38 -15.18 -1.08
C SER A 102 0.79 -16.14 -1.29
N CYS A 103 1.19 -16.32 -2.55
CA CYS A 103 2.42 -17.06 -2.84
C CYS A 103 3.67 -16.35 -2.31
N ASP A 104 3.66 -15.01 -2.27
CA ASP A 104 4.80 -14.23 -1.76
C ASP A 104 4.95 -14.38 -0.25
N ASP A 105 3.84 -14.50 0.49
CA ASP A 105 3.88 -14.84 1.91
C ASP A 105 4.58 -16.18 2.15
N LEU A 106 4.29 -17.18 1.31
CA LEU A 106 4.86 -18.52 1.43
C LEU A 106 6.35 -18.52 1.08
N ARG A 107 6.76 -17.78 0.04
CA ARG A 107 8.17 -17.61 -0.32
C ARG A 107 8.94 -16.91 0.79
N ALA A 108 8.43 -15.79 1.30
CA ALA A 108 9.07 -15.06 2.40
C ALA A 108 9.23 -15.93 3.65
N ALA A 109 8.22 -16.73 3.99
CA ALA A 109 8.32 -17.67 5.11
C ALA A 109 9.34 -18.79 4.86
N ALA A 110 9.44 -19.30 3.62
CA ALA A 110 10.44 -20.30 3.25
C ALA A 110 11.86 -19.71 3.32
N ASP A 111 12.09 -18.54 2.75
CA ASP A 111 13.39 -17.85 2.78
C ASP A 111 13.85 -17.60 4.22
N ALA A 112 12.93 -17.23 5.11
CA ALA A 112 13.22 -17.06 6.53
C ALA A 112 13.63 -18.37 7.23
N LEU A 113 12.98 -19.48 6.88
CA LEU A 113 13.33 -20.80 7.40
C LEU A 113 14.70 -21.25 6.89
N ASP A 114 15.01 -21.01 5.62
CA ASP A 114 16.32 -21.33 5.03
C ASP A 114 17.44 -20.53 5.69
N ALA A 115 17.23 -19.23 5.92
CA ALA A 115 18.18 -18.38 6.66
C ALA A 115 18.42 -18.92 8.08
N ARG A 116 17.35 -19.31 8.79
CA ARG A 116 17.49 -19.89 10.13
C ARG A 116 18.20 -21.25 10.09
N ALA A 117 17.89 -22.09 9.11
CA ALA A 117 18.53 -23.40 8.94
C ALA A 117 20.03 -23.25 8.71
N ALA A 118 20.46 -22.28 7.88
CA ALA A 118 21.87 -21.98 7.65
C ALA A 118 22.61 -21.62 8.97
N LEU A 119 22.02 -20.74 9.79
CA LEU A 119 22.58 -20.38 11.10
C LEU A 119 22.69 -21.59 12.03
N MET A 120 21.67 -22.47 12.05
CA MET A 120 21.70 -23.68 12.87
C MET A 120 22.77 -24.66 12.41
N ILE A 121 22.96 -24.83 11.10
CA ILE A 121 24.00 -25.68 10.53
C ILE A 121 25.38 -25.15 10.89
N GLU A 122 25.60 -23.83 10.73
CA GLU A 122 26.86 -23.17 11.10
C GLU A 122 27.16 -23.35 12.59
N HIS A 123 26.18 -23.12 13.46
CA HIS A 123 26.37 -23.27 14.89
C HIS A 123 26.65 -24.74 15.29
N ALA A 124 25.93 -25.69 14.69
CA ALA A 124 26.19 -27.11 14.91
C ALA A 124 27.59 -27.51 14.44
N ALA A 125 28.12 -26.93 13.35
CA ALA A 125 29.49 -27.16 12.90
C ALA A 125 30.52 -26.67 13.94
N LYS A 126 30.31 -25.49 14.52
CA LYS A 126 31.16 -24.96 15.61
C LYS A 126 31.19 -25.90 16.81
N LEU A 127 30.02 -26.36 17.27
CA LEU A 127 29.94 -27.30 18.39
C LEU A 127 30.65 -28.63 18.13
N ARG A 128 30.59 -29.15 16.90
CA ARG A 128 31.31 -30.37 16.52
C ARG A 128 32.83 -30.16 16.49
N ALA A 129 33.28 -28.97 16.08
CA ALA A 129 34.71 -28.64 16.11
C ALA A 129 35.23 -28.58 17.55
N GLU A 130 34.49 -27.95 18.47
CA GLU A 130 34.84 -27.91 19.90
C GLU A 130 34.86 -29.31 20.54
N ALA A 131 33.97 -30.22 20.12
CA ALA A 131 33.95 -31.59 20.64
C ALA A 131 35.14 -32.46 20.19
N LEU A 132 35.90 -32.02 19.19
CA LEU A 132 37.08 -32.72 18.66
C LEU A 132 38.41 -32.05 19.04
N ALA A 133 38.36 -30.89 19.71
CA ALA A 133 39.51 -30.14 20.21
C ALA A 133 39.93 -30.64 21.60
#